data_AF-A0A518HD73-F1
#
_entry.id   AF-A0A518HD73-F1
#
_cell.length_a   1.000
_cell.length_b   1.000
_cell.length_c   1.000
_cell.angle_alpha   90.00
_cell.angle_beta   90.00
_cell.angle_gamma   90.00
#
_symmetry.space_group_name_H-M   'P 1'
#
loop_
_entity.id
_entity.type
_entity.pdbx_description
1 polymer ?
#
loop_
_entity_poly.entity_id
_entity_poly.type
_entity_poly.pdbx_seq_one_letter_code
_entity_poly.pdbx_strand_id
1 'polypeptide(L)'
;MSADQTPRNDRIGIDRRTFLQAGAAAIAASGAGSAVASPMPAPRAAEPLPTRTLGKTGVELTMLDAGTWRAPGLDRLLRVLYSQGVRVIDTAKSYGSEPAIGRWLQQMPEVRKEIFLVTKDHPREPKDLLRSVDERLADLKTDYLDLYFVHGLGGTEVDWPKSKEFKEAAEALKKSGKVKFVGFSTHDATRAQQIMNAAEGGFVDAIMLQFTPWLERDDPLNRALDACFEKGIGLISMKQVAGTFSGWDQPGIDPLGEARDRVGVLAEKGFTPYQGLLQAIWSDERITTTCVSMRNTDQIRENVAAVLDYGASGPLTLSQIHQLRDACRSHGMTLCADCDGRCSRAAGTAAPLGDLTRYLTYHEHHGYKSEARRLYAELSDAQRDWRGADLLAARHACPNGLDFTKLLPKVDDLLA
;
A
#
# COMPACT_ATOMS: atom_id res chain seq x y z
N MET A 1 69.45 0.01 17.00
CA MET A 1 68.12 -0.53 17.36
C MET A 1 67.52 0.34 18.44
N SER A 2 66.68 1.30 18.07
CA SER A 2 65.72 1.96 18.96
C SER A 2 64.77 2.85 18.15
N ALA A 3 63.48 2.66 18.43
CA ALA A 3 62.35 3.61 18.45
C ALA A 3 61.69 4.17 17.18
N ASP A 4 60.35 4.36 17.35
CA ASP A 4 59.36 5.23 16.67
C ASP A 4 58.62 4.71 15.41
N GLN A 5 57.28 4.76 15.21
CA GLN A 5 56.02 5.15 15.93
C GLN A 5 54.87 4.37 15.24
N THR A 6 53.73 3.97 15.83
CA THR A 6 52.53 4.79 16.15
C THR A 6 51.44 3.90 16.84
N PRO A 7 50.42 4.48 17.51
CA PRO A 7 49.68 3.85 18.62
C PRO A 7 48.41 3.06 18.24
N ARG A 8 48.04 2.10 19.10
CA ARG A 8 46.75 1.37 19.06
C ARG A 8 45.71 2.07 19.94
N ASN A 9 44.48 2.12 19.41
CA ASN A 9 43.31 2.76 20.02
C ASN A 9 42.57 1.75 20.92
N ASP A 10 42.43 2.06 22.21
CA ASP A 10 41.76 1.24 23.23
C ASP A 10 40.23 1.37 23.13
N ARG A 11 39.54 0.23 23.13
CA ARG A 11 38.07 0.14 23.23
C ARG A 11 37.65 0.24 24.70
N ILE A 12 36.96 1.32 25.06
CA ILE A 12 36.31 1.49 26.37
C ILE A 12 35.08 0.56 26.44
N GLY A 13 35.18 -0.50 27.24
CA GLY A 13 34.06 -1.33 27.63
C GLY A 13 33.26 -0.67 28.76
N ILE A 14 31.96 -0.46 28.56
CA ILE A 14 31.06 0.04 29.60
C ILE A 14 30.61 -1.13 30.46
N ASP A 15 30.95 -1.06 31.75
CA ASP A 15 30.61 -2.05 32.79
C ASP A 15 29.11 -2.03 33.13
N ARG A 16 28.51 -3.23 33.17
CA ARG A 16 27.07 -3.45 33.41
C ARG A 16 26.60 -3.03 34.82
N ARG A 17 27.51 -2.71 35.74
CA ARG A 17 27.16 -2.21 37.08
C ARG A 17 26.89 -0.70 37.15
N THR A 18 27.41 0.10 36.22
CA THR A 18 27.27 1.57 36.26
C THR A 18 25.90 2.04 35.73
N PHE A 19 25.21 1.22 34.92
CA PHE A 19 23.89 1.55 34.36
C PHE A 19 22.74 1.43 35.37
N LEU A 20 22.89 0.59 36.42
CA LEU A 20 21.83 0.33 37.40
C LEU A 20 21.84 1.29 38.61
N GLN A 21 22.86 2.14 38.74
CA GLN A 21 22.96 3.12 39.85
C GLN A 21 22.47 4.53 39.51
N ALA A 22 22.07 4.81 38.26
CA ALA A 22 21.50 6.10 37.86
C ALA A 22 19.95 6.15 37.87
N GLY A 23 19.28 5.10 38.36
CA GLY A 23 17.82 4.94 38.29
C GLY A 23 17.09 4.91 39.63
N ALA A 24 17.69 5.40 40.72
CA ALA A 24 17.06 5.34 42.05
C ALA A 24 17.36 6.59 42.89
N ALA A 25 16.73 7.72 42.55
CA ALA A 25 16.53 8.85 43.47
C ALA A 25 15.45 9.80 42.94
N ALA A 26 14.18 9.51 43.25
CA ALA A 26 13.15 10.50 43.60
C ALA A 26 11.76 9.84 43.69
N ILE A 27 11.46 9.18 44.81
CA ILE A 27 10.08 9.03 45.30
C ILE A 27 10.08 9.46 46.76
N ALA A 28 9.44 10.60 47.05
CA ALA A 28 8.57 10.82 48.21
C ALA A 28 8.13 12.29 48.31
N ALA A 29 7.01 12.62 47.66
CA ALA A 29 6.07 13.60 48.20
C ALA A 29 4.66 13.04 47.96
N SER A 30 4.14 12.40 49.01
CA SER A 30 2.80 11.84 49.09
C SER A 30 1.76 12.97 49.11
N GLY A 31 1.08 13.15 47.98
CA GLY A 31 -0.22 13.79 47.89
C GLY A 31 -1.19 12.80 47.23
N ALA A 32 -2.12 12.26 48.02
CA ALA A 32 -3.19 11.42 47.51
C ALA A 32 -4.17 12.28 46.68
N GLY A 33 -3.86 12.45 45.41
CA GLY A 33 -4.81 12.87 44.39
C GLY A 33 -4.88 11.73 43.37
N SER A 34 -6.06 11.15 43.19
CA SER A 34 -6.32 10.30 42.03
C SER A 34 -5.98 11.11 40.79
N ALA A 35 -4.81 10.86 40.20
CA ALA A 35 -4.47 11.38 38.88
C ALA A 35 -5.39 10.66 37.90
N VAL A 36 -6.61 11.19 37.73
CA VAL A 36 -7.36 10.99 36.51
C VAL A 36 -6.40 11.41 35.42
N ALA A 37 -5.96 10.45 34.61
CA ALA A 37 -5.12 10.74 33.47
C ALA A 37 -5.86 11.80 32.65
N SER A 38 -5.37 13.04 32.69
CA SER A 38 -5.91 14.11 31.85
C SER A 38 -5.91 13.59 30.42
N PRO A 39 -7.03 13.68 29.68
CA PRO A 39 -7.02 13.28 28.29
C PRO A 39 -5.90 14.05 27.59
N MET A 40 -5.00 13.31 26.93
CA MET A 40 -3.97 13.95 26.12
C MET A 40 -4.66 14.98 25.21
N PRO A 41 -4.17 16.23 25.15
CA PRO A 41 -4.73 17.21 24.23
C PRO A 41 -4.76 16.60 22.83
N ALA A 42 -5.90 16.71 22.16
CA ALA A 42 -6.06 16.23 20.80
C ALA A 42 -4.89 16.80 19.96
N PRO A 43 -4.22 15.99 19.12
CA PRO A 43 -3.16 16.49 18.27
C PRO A 43 -3.71 17.67 17.47
N ARG A 44 -3.07 18.84 17.55
CA ARG A 44 -3.42 19.98 16.70
C ARG A 44 -3.24 19.53 15.25
N ALA A 45 -4.31 19.63 14.45
CA ALA A 45 -4.26 19.23 13.05
C ALA A 45 -3.15 19.99 12.33
N ALA A 46 -2.19 19.27 11.74
CA ALA A 46 -1.26 19.86 10.78
C ALA A 46 -2.01 20.18 9.49
N GLU A 47 -1.47 21.13 8.72
CA GLU A 47 -1.90 21.38 7.35
C GLU A 47 -1.92 20.06 6.55
N PRO A 48 -2.90 19.86 5.65
CA PRO A 48 -2.93 18.69 4.79
C PRO A 48 -1.64 18.53 3.98
N LEU A 49 -1.26 17.28 3.70
CA LEU A 49 -0.19 16.99 2.73
C LEU A 49 -0.56 17.53 1.34
N PRO A 50 0.43 17.72 0.44
CA PRO A 50 0.19 18.01 -0.97
C PRO A 50 -0.93 17.15 -1.57
N THR A 51 -1.82 17.79 -2.32
CA THR A 51 -3.03 17.17 -2.87
C THR A 51 -3.03 17.10 -4.38
N ARG A 52 -3.90 16.23 -4.90
CA ARG A 52 -4.31 16.18 -6.31
C ARG A 52 -5.81 16.00 -6.41
N THR A 53 -6.40 16.52 -7.48
CA THR A 53 -7.82 16.31 -7.78
C THR A 53 -8.09 14.85 -8.17
N LEU A 54 -9.14 14.27 -7.59
CA LEU A 54 -9.64 12.94 -7.97
C LEU A 54 -10.44 13.03 -9.27
N GLY A 55 -9.77 12.78 -10.40
CA GLY A 55 -10.40 12.84 -11.72
C GLY A 55 -11.16 14.15 -11.93
N LYS A 56 -12.39 14.07 -12.43
CA LYS A 56 -13.29 15.23 -12.62
C LYS A 56 -14.20 15.54 -11.43
N THR A 57 -13.97 14.90 -10.27
CA THR A 57 -14.85 15.07 -9.11
C THR A 57 -14.71 16.43 -8.42
N GLY A 58 -13.59 17.13 -8.65
CA GLY A 58 -13.24 18.37 -7.96
C GLY A 58 -12.79 18.18 -6.51
N VAL A 59 -12.67 16.94 -6.02
CA VAL A 59 -12.20 16.65 -4.67
C VAL A 59 -10.69 16.51 -4.64
N GLU A 60 -10.05 17.27 -3.74
CA GLU A 60 -8.63 17.20 -3.48
C GLU A 60 -8.31 16.07 -2.49
N LEU A 61 -7.46 15.13 -2.90
CA LEU A 61 -6.97 14.04 -2.05
C LEU A 61 -5.50 14.27 -1.72
N THR A 62 -5.10 14.01 -0.48
CA THR A 62 -3.67 13.94 -0.13
C THR A 62 -3.02 12.86 -0.99
N MET A 63 -1.84 13.16 -1.56
CA MET A 63 -1.13 12.23 -2.45
C MET A 63 -0.71 10.91 -1.77
N LEU A 64 -0.73 10.89 -0.44
CA LEU A 64 -0.61 9.69 0.38
C LEU A 64 -1.96 9.32 0.99
N ASP A 65 -2.35 8.06 0.80
CA ASP A 65 -3.56 7.43 1.33
C ASP A 65 -3.18 6.34 2.34
N ALA A 66 -3.84 6.34 3.51
CA ALA A 66 -3.58 5.41 4.59
C ALA A 66 -4.38 4.10 4.44
N GLY A 67 -3.72 3.07 3.91
CA GLY A 67 -4.25 1.71 3.86
C GLY A 67 -4.28 1.03 5.23
N THR A 68 -5.44 0.52 5.64
CA THR A 68 -5.68 0.00 7.01
C THR A 68 -5.65 -1.53 7.14
N TRP A 69 -5.24 -2.26 6.10
CA TRP A 69 -5.17 -3.73 6.12
C TRP A 69 -4.26 -4.26 7.23
N ARG A 70 -4.88 -4.92 8.23
CA ARG A 70 -4.21 -5.61 9.34
C ARG A 70 -3.15 -4.74 10.05
N ALA A 71 -3.50 -3.51 10.42
CA ALA A 71 -2.65 -2.58 11.16
C ALA A 71 -2.83 -2.73 12.69
N PRO A 72 -1.90 -3.34 13.45
CA PRO A 72 -1.99 -3.41 14.90
C PRO A 72 -1.94 -2.00 15.51
N GLY A 73 -2.79 -1.72 16.50
CA GLY A 73 -2.82 -0.39 17.13
C GLY A 73 -3.36 0.72 16.23
N LEU A 74 -4.18 0.38 15.22
CA LEU A 74 -4.74 1.32 14.24
C LEU A 74 -5.31 2.60 14.87
N ASP A 75 -6.02 2.53 16.00
CA ASP A 75 -6.58 3.70 16.69
C ASP A 75 -5.52 4.78 17.01
N ARG A 76 -4.30 4.36 17.38
CA ARG A 76 -3.17 5.28 17.63
C ARG A 76 -2.55 5.77 16.32
N LEU A 77 -2.40 4.89 15.34
CA LEU A 77 -1.83 5.23 14.04
C LEU A 77 -2.69 6.25 13.29
N LEU A 78 -4.03 6.13 13.34
CA LEU A 78 -4.96 7.08 12.72
C LEU A 78 -4.77 8.50 13.26
N ARG A 79 -4.58 8.65 14.58
CA ARG A 79 -4.31 9.94 15.22
C ARG A 79 -2.97 10.53 14.76
N VAL A 80 -1.95 9.69 14.64
CA VAL A 80 -0.63 10.13 14.13
C VAL A 80 -0.73 10.54 12.66
N LEU A 81 -1.32 9.70 11.79
CA LEU A 81 -1.53 9.99 10.38
C LEU A 81 -2.27 11.32 10.17
N TYR A 82 -3.39 11.51 10.87
CA TYR A 82 -4.15 12.76 10.82
C TYR A 82 -3.31 13.96 11.29
N SER A 83 -2.55 13.81 12.39
CA SER A 83 -1.64 14.87 12.88
C SER A 83 -0.48 15.18 11.93
N GLN A 84 -0.17 14.28 10.99
CA GLN A 84 0.88 14.44 9.98
C GLN A 84 0.32 14.92 8.63
N GLY A 85 -0.94 15.35 8.57
CA GLY A 85 -1.54 15.92 7.37
C GLY A 85 -2.16 14.90 6.41
N VAL A 86 -2.16 13.60 6.72
CA VAL A 86 -2.84 12.58 5.88
C VAL A 86 -4.35 12.74 6.03
N ARG A 87 -5.09 12.73 4.90
CA ARG A 87 -6.55 12.92 4.88
C ARG A 87 -7.33 11.85 4.14
N VAL A 88 -6.69 10.91 3.43
CA VAL A 88 -7.38 9.75 2.85
C VAL A 88 -7.18 8.54 3.75
N ILE A 89 -8.27 7.91 4.17
CA ILE A 89 -8.28 6.70 4.99
C ILE A 89 -8.95 5.58 4.20
N ASP A 90 -8.21 4.53 3.93
CA ASP A 90 -8.64 3.42 3.08
C ASP A 90 -8.82 2.12 3.87
N THR A 91 -10.03 1.59 3.84
CA THR A 91 -10.41 0.35 4.53
C THR A 91 -11.22 -0.57 3.62
N ALA A 92 -11.62 -1.74 4.12
CA ALA A 92 -12.60 -2.63 3.52
C ALA A 92 -13.19 -3.58 4.58
N LYS A 93 -14.33 -4.20 4.28
CA LYS A 93 -14.95 -5.22 5.16
C LYS A 93 -13.97 -6.32 5.56
N SER A 94 -13.25 -6.87 4.56
CA SER A 94 -12.33 -7.98 4.79
C SER A 94 -11.11 -7.60 5.64
N TYR A 95 -10.87 -6.30 5.86
CA TYR A 95 -9.68 -5.81 6.55
C TYR A 95 -9.83 -5.91 8.07
N GLY A 96 -11.08 -5.97 8.57
CA GLY A 96 -11.38 -5.95 10.00
C GLY A 96 -11.08 -4.63 10.70
N SER A 97 -10.74 -3.57 9.95
CA SER A 97 -10.34 -2.25 10.46
C SER A 97 -11.51 -1.27 10.64
N GLU A 98 -12.67 -1.51 10.01
CA GLU A 98 -13.82 -0.59 10.06
C GLU A 98 -14.30 -0.29 11.49
N PRO A 99 -14.47 -1.27 12.40
CA PRO A 99 -14.90 -0.97 13.77
C PRO A 99 -13.92 -0.10 14.55
N ALA A 100 -12.61 -0.20 14.25
CA ALA A 100 -11.57 0.63 14.86
C ALA A 100 -11.65 2.08 14.38
N ILE A 101 -11.79 2.27 13.06
CA ILE A 101 -12.03 3.59 12.46
C ILE A 101 -13.31 4.20 13.03
N GLY A 102 -14.40 3.42 13.16
CA GLY A 102 -15.65 3.92 13.74
C GLY A 102 -15.52 4.39 15.18
N ARG A 103 -14.75 3.68 16.02
CA ARG A 103 -14.44 4.15 17.39
C ARG A 103 -13.63 5.44 17.37
N TRP A 104 -12.65 5.56 16.48
CA TRP A 104 -11.88 6.80 16.34
C TRP A 104 -12.76 7.99 15.95
N LEU A 105 -13.67 7.80 15.00
CA LEU A 105 -14.63 8.84 14.59
C LEU A 105 -15.61 9.22 15.70
N GLN A 106 -16.04 8.27 16.54
CA GLN A 106 -16.85 8.60 17.71
C GLN A 106 -16.08 9.40 18.76
N GLN A 107 -14.77 9.17 18.88
CA GLN A 107 -13.90 9.91 19.81
C GLN A 107 -13.47 11.28 19.28
N MET A 108 -13.47 11.47 17.95
CA MET A 108 -13.06 12.69 17.26
C MET A 108 -14.01 12.99 16.09
N PRO A 109 -15.30 13.31 16.37
CA PRO A 109 -16.32 13.47 15.34
C PRO A 109 -16.03 14.60 14.33
N GLU A 110 -15.27 15.61 14.74
CA GLU A 110 -14.81 16.70 13.88
C GLU A 110 -13.96 16.22 12.70
N VAL A 111 -13.16 15.17 12.91
CA VAL A 111 -12.25 14.61 11.90
C VAL A 111 -13.02 14.09 10.68
N ARG A 112 -14.26 13.60 10.87
CA ARG A 112 -15.03 12.99 9.78
C ARG A 112 -15.18 13.94 8.59
N LYS A 113 -15.36 15.24 8.84
CA LYS A 113 -15.55 16.25 7.79
C LYS A 113 -14.25 16.65 7.09
N GLU A 114 -13.11 16.31 7.68
CA GLU A 114 -11.78 16.66 7.17
C GLU A 114 -11.13 15.52 6.40
N ILE A 115 -11.58 14.28 6.60
CA ILE A 115 -11.03 13.11 5.91
C ILE A 115 -11.92 12.67 4.73
N PHE A 116 -11.27 12.08 3.74
CA PHE A 116 -11.89 11.31 2.68
C PHE A 116 -11.85 9.82 3.06
N LEU A 117 -13.00 9.25 3.38
CA LEU A 117 -13.12 7.87 3.86
C LEU A 117 -13.52 6.92 2.72
N VAL A 118 -12.66 5.95 2.47
CA VAL A 118 -12.85 4.91 1.45
C VAL A 118 -13.13 3.57 2.14
N THR A 119 -14.17 2.86 1.69
CA THR A 119 -14.34 1.44 2.04
C THR A 119 -14.65 0.58 0.82
N LYS A 120 -14.60 -0.74 1.02
CA LYS A 120 -14.86 -1.74 -0.01
C LYS A 120 -15.61 -2.93 0.56
N ASP A 121 -16.47 -3.50 -0.27
CA ASP A 121 -17.04 -4.82 -0.08
C ASP A 121 -17.12 -5.52 -1.45
N HIS A 122 -17.53 -6.79 -1.47
CA HIS A 122 -17.64 -7.57 -2.69
C HIS A 122 -19.10 -8.03 -2.92
N PRO A 123 -20.01 -7.11 -3.28
CA PRO A 123 -21.39 -7.45 -3.60
C PRO A 123 -21.45 -8.24 -4.91
N ARG A 124 -22.07 -9.43 -4.87
CA ARG A 124 -22.15 -10.32 -6.05
C ARG A 124 -23.24 -9.90 -7.02
N GLU A 125 -24.32 -9.33 -6.51
CA GLU A 125 -25.44 -8.86 -7.32
C GLU A 125 -25.69 -7.36 -7.07
N PRO A 126 -26.25 -6.62 -8.05
CA PRO A 126 -26.55 -5.19 -7.89
C PRO A 126 -27.40 -4.86 -6.66
N LYS A 127 -28.34 -5.75 -6.29
CA LYS A 127 -29.18 -5.59 -5.09
C LYS A 127 -28.40 -5.65 -3.77
N ASP A 128 -27.24 -6.31 -3.76
CA ASP A 128 -26.42 -6.45 -2.55
C ASP A 128 -25.65 -5.17 -2.23
N LEU A 129 -25.51 -4.25 -3.20
CA LEU A 129 -24.74 -3.02 -3.08
C LEU A 129 -25.27 -2.13 -1.93
N LEU A 130 -26.59 -1.94 -1.86
CA LEU A 130 -27.26 -1.15 -0.82
C LEU A 130 -27.06 -1.75 0.57
N ARG A 131 -27.30 -3.06 0.72
CA ARG A 131 -27.09 -3.76 1.99
C ARG A 131 -25.63 -3.67 2.43
N SER A 132 -24.71 -3.88 1.50
CA SER A 132 -23.27 -3.83 1.79
C SER A 132 -22.88 -2.46 2.32
N VAL A 133 -23.28 -1.38 1.65
CA VAL A 133 -23.02 0.01 2.11
C VAL A 133 -23.62 0.26 3.50
N ASP A 134 -24.85 -0.17 3.77
CA ASP A 134 -25.50 0.03 5.07
C ASP A 134 -24.75 -0.66 6.21
N GLU A 135 -24.26 -1.88 5.98
CA GLU A 135 -23.41 -2.57 6.94
C GLU A 135 -22.08 -1.82 7.17
N ARG A 136 -21.40 -1.35 6.11
CA ARG A 136 -20.12 -0.63 6.25
C ARG A 136 -20.32 0.69 7.00
N LEU A 137 -21.37 1.45 6.72
CA LEU A 137 -21.73 2.68 7.46
C LEU A 137 -21.96 2.39 8.95
N ALA A 138 -22.65 1.30 9.27
CA ALA A 138 -22.88 0.87 10.64
C ALA A 138 -21.59 0.48 11.36
N ASP A 139 -20.65 -0.20 10.70
CA ASP A 139 -19.35 -0.56 11.25
C ASP A 139 -18.46 0.68 11.47
N LEU A 140 -18.45 1.59 10.50
CA LEU A 140 -17.68 2.83 10.50
C LEU A 140 -18.28 3.95 11.36
N LYS A 141 -19.50 3.77 11.89
CA LYS A 141 -20.19 4.77 12.74
C LYS A 141 -20.30 6.15 12.07
N THR A 142 -20.62 6.17 10.77
CA THR A 142 -20.85 7.38 9.97
C THR A 142 -22.08 7.20 9.08
N ASP A 143 -22.61 8.30 8.57
CA ASP A 143 -23.83 8.41 7.75
C ASP A 143 -23.53 8.48 6.24
N TYR A 144 -22.27 8.75 5.85
CA TYR A 144 -21.85 8.74 4.45
C TYR A 144 -20.43 8.19 4.26
N LEU A 145 -20.18 7.66 3.07
CA LEU A 145 -18.86 7.32 2.55
C LEU A 145 -18.47 8.33 1.48
N ASP A 146 -17.19 8.69 1.42
CA ASP A 146 -16.70 9.52 0.33
C ASP A 146 -16.52 8.66 -0.92
N LEU A 147 -15.95 7.46 -0.80
CA LEU A 147 -15.79 6.53 -1.92
C LEU A 147 -16.07 5.09 -1.50
N TYR A 148 -16.87 4.40 -2.30
CA TYR A 148 -17.11 2.98 -2.16
C TYR A 148 -16.55 2.23 -3.37
N PHE A 149 -15.72 1.22 -3.10
CA PHE A 149 -15.21 0.34 -4.14
C PHE A 149 -15.87 -1.05 -4.10
N VAL A 150 -16.21 -1.58 -5.28
CA VAL A 150 -16.31 -3.04 -5.44
C VAL A 150 -14.91 -3.64 -5.35
N HIS A 151 -14.75 -4.53 -4.38
CA HIS A 151 -13.43 -4.97 -3.93
C HIS A 151 -12.86 -6.07 -4.82
N GLY A 152 -11.82 -5.73 -5.58
CA GLY A 152 -10.93 -6.70 -6.20
C GLY A 152 -11.61 -7.49 -7.32
N LEU A 153 -12.02 -6.81 -8.40
CA LEU A 153 -12.63 -7.49 -9.54
C LEU A 153 -11.73 -8.60 -10.06
N GLY A 154 -12.27 -9.82 -10.12
CA GLY A 154 -11.61 -10.98 -10.69
C GLY A 154 -11.82 -11.10 -12.20
N GLY A 155 -11.16 -12.09 -12.81
CA GLY A 155 -11.26 -12.34 -14.26
C GLY A 155 -12.68 -12.58 -14.78
N THR A 156 -13.59 -13.10 -13.96
CA THR A 156 -15.01 -13.30 -14.33
C THR A 156 -15.84 -12.03 -14.28
N GLU A 157 -15.29 -10.93 -13.76
CA GLU A 157 -15.98 -9.67 -13.52
C GLU A 157 -15.46 -8.56 -14.45
N VAL A 158 -14.84 -8.94 -15.58
CA VAL A 158 -14.24 -8.01 -16.55
C VAL A 158 -15.23 -6.96 -17.05
N ASP A 159 -16.50 -7.32 -17.22
CA ASP A 159 -17.56 -6.44 -17.74
C ASP A 159 -18.35 -5.71 -16.64
N TRP A 160 -18.02 -5.91 -15.36
CA TRP A 160 -18.65 -5.17 -14.25
C TRP A 160 -18.65 -3.65 -14.49
N PRO A 161 -17.55 -3.02 -14.96
CA PRO A 161 -17.52 -1.58 -15.20
C PRO A 161 -18.45 -1.10 -16.33
N LYS A 162 -19.04 -2.00 -17.12
CA LYS A 162 -20.01 -1.72 -18.19
C LYS A 162 -21.41 -2.24 -17.89
N SER A 163 -21.64 -2.85 -16.73
CA SER A 163 -22.97 -3.37 -16.37
C SER A 163 -23.97 -2.24 -16.18
N LYS A 164 -25.11 -2.37 -16.86
CA LYS A 164 -26.22 -1.43 -16.75
C LYS A 164 -26.88 -1.50 -15.36
N GLU A 165 -27.02 -2.71 -14.82
CA GLU A 165 -27.67 -2.96 -13.55
C GLU A 165 -26.82 -2.43 -12.38
N PHE A 166 -25.50 -2.62 -12.42
CA PHE A 166 -24.60 -2.02 -11.44
C PHE A 166 -24.53 -0.51 -11.56
N LYS A 167 -24.61 0.03 -12.79
CA LYS A 167 -24.74 1.48 -13.00
C LYS A 167 -25.98 2.05 -12.32
N GLU A 168 -27.15 1.46 -12.56
CA GLU A 168 -28.41 1.89 -11.92
C GLU A 168 -28.33 1.80 -10.39
N ALA A 169 -27.73 0.74 -9.85
CA ALA A 169 -27.52 0.59 -8.41
C ALA A 169 -26.55 1.64 -7.84
N ALA A 170 -25.46 1.94 -8.55
CA ALA A 170 -24.49 2.97 -8.15
C ALA A 170 -25.12 4.37 -8.17
N GLU A 171 -25.91 4.69 -9.19
CA GLU A 171 -26.66 5.96 -9.28
C GLU A 171 -27.68 6.09 -8.14
N ALA A 172 -28.40 5.02 -7.81
CA ALA A 172 -29.32 4.99 -6.67
C ALA A 172 -28.61 5.21 -5.33
N LEU A 173 -27.43 4.59 -5.14
CA LEU A 173 -26.59 4.84 -3.97
C LEU A 173 -26.16 6.30 -3.85
N LYS A 174 -25.63 6.87 -4.95
CA LYS A 174 -25.21 8.28 -4.97
C LYS A 174 -26.38 9.22 -4.65
N LYS A 175 -27.55 8.97 -5.24
CA LYS A 175 -28.78 9.72 -4.99
C LYS A 175 -29.25 9.64 -3.53
N SER A 176 -29.01 8.52 -2.85
CA SER A 176 -29.36 8.36 -1.43
C SER A 176 -28.51 9.21 -0.48
N GLY A 177 -27.38 9.75 -0.93
CA GLY A 177 -26.43 10.50 -0.12
C GLY A 177 -25.49 9.65 0.73
N LYS A 178 -25.70 8.33 0.79
CA LYS A 178 -24.87 7.39 1.57
C LYS A 178 -23.46 7.22 1.02
N VAL A 179 -23.26 7.47 -0.27
CA VAL A 179 -21.96 7.37 -0.96
C VAL A 179 -21.82 8.53 -1.93
N LYS A 180 -20.68 9.23 -1.92
CA LYS A 180 -20.43 10.31 -2.90
C LYS A 180 -19.91 9.79 -4.23
N PHE A 181 -18.98 8.84 -4.20
CA PHE A 181 -18.34 8.27 -5.39
C PHE A 181 -18.31 6.74 -5.36
N VAL A 182 -18.41 6.12 -6.53
CA VAL A 182 -18.37 4.67 -6.69
C VAL A 182 -17.26 4.27 -7.65
N GLY A 183 -16.60 3.15 -7.37
CA GLY A 183 -15.62 2.59 -8.28
C GLY A 183 -15.38 1.11 -8.03
N PHE A 184 -14.20 0.65 -8.44
CA PHE A 184 -13.71 -0.67 -8.09
C PHE A 184 -12.21 -0.65 -7.79
N SER A 185 -11.73 -1.73 -7.15
CA SER A 185 -10.30 -2.01 -7.08
C SER A 185 -9.94 -3.23 -7.90
N THR A 186 -8.74 -3.29 -8.48
CA THR A 186 -8.26 -4.48 -9.20
C THR A 186 -6.76 -4.70 -9.10
N HIS A 187 -6.38 -5.98 -9.04
CA HIS A 187 -5.02 -6.45 -9.20
C HIS A 187 -4.99 -7.79 -9.97
N ASP A 188 -6.07 -8.07 -10.69
CA ASP A 188 -6.25 -9.29 -11.48
C ASP A 188 -5.43 -9.23 -12.77
N ALA A 189 -5.22 -10.39 -13.39
CA ALA A 189 -4.56 -10.50 -14.68
C ALA A 189 -5.28 -9.73 -15.80
N THR A 190 -6.61 -9.59 -15.69
CA THR A 190 -7.49 -8.89 -16.63
C THR A 190 -7.64 -7.39 -16.35
N ARG A 191 -6.89 -6.82 -15.40
CA ARG A 191 -7.06 -5.41 -14.97
C ARG A 191 -7.00 -4.39 -16.11
N ALA A 192 -6.15 -4.59 -17.12
CA ALA A 192 -6.09 -3.69 -18.27
C ALA A 192 -7.43 -3.62 -19.00
N GLN A 193 -8.09 -4.76 -19.19
CA GLN A 193 -9.42 -4.82 -19.81
C GLN A 193 -10.51 -4.26 -18.89
N GLN A 194 -10.47 -4.57 -17.58
CA GLN A 194 -11.40 -3.99 -16.60
C GLN A 194 -11.32 -2.45 -16.60
N ILE A 195 -10.11 -1.89 -16.61
CA ILE A 195 -9.89 -0.43 -16.63
C ILE A 195 -10.36 0.16 -17.96
N MET A 196 -10.05 -0.48 -19.10
CA MET A 196 -10.55 -0.04 -20.40
C MET A 196 -12.09 -0.02 -20.43
N ASN A 197 -12.72 -1.07 -19.90
CA ASN A 197 -14.16 -1.16 -19.79
C ASN A 197 -14.77 -0.03 -18.94
N ALA A 198 -14.07 0.42 -17.89
CA ALA A 198 -14.50 1.53 -17.05
C ALA A 198 -14.58 2.86 -17.80
N ALA A 199 -13.63 3.12 -18.71
CA ALA A 199 -13.63 4.30 -19.57
C ALA A 199 -14.85 4.35 -20.51
N GLU A 200 -15.46 3.19 -20.79
CA GLU A 200 -16.62 3.05 -21.68
C GLU A 200 -17.96 3.01 -20.92
N GLY A 201 -17.99 2.53 -19.66
CA GLY A 201 -19.23 2.29 -18.92
C GLY A 201 -19.89 3.51 -18.28
N GLY A 202 -19.11 4.56 -17.98
CA GLY A 202 -19.63 5.89 -17.66
C GLY A 202 -20.32 6.05 -16.31
N PHE A 203 -20.05 5.19 -15.32
CA PHE A 203 -20.53 5.36 -13.93
C PHE A 203 -19.43 5.23 -12.87
N VAL A 204 -18.22 4.80 -13.26
CA VAL A 204 -17.06 4.66 -12.38
C VAL A 204 -16.43 6.04 -12.18
N ASP A 205 -16.33 6.47 -10.92
CA ASP A 205 -15.72 7.75 -10.53
C ASP A 205 -14.22 7.61 -10.26
N ALA A 206 -13.79 6.46 -9.72
CA ALA A 206 -12.40 6.18 -9.37
C ALA A 206 -12.06 4.68 -9.51
N ILE A 207 -10.78 4.37 -9.68
CA ILE A 207 -10.24 3.01 -9.75
C ILE A 207 -9.01 2.91 -8.85
N MET A 208 -9.00 1.92 -7.96
CA MET A 208 -7.81 1.55 -7.21
C MET A 208 -7.10 0.36 -7.86
N LEU A 209 -5.84 0.50 -8.25
CA LEU A 209 -5.16 -0.51 -9.08
C LEU A 209 -3.78 -0.92 -8.57
N GLN A 210 -3.42 -2.16 -8.84
CA GLN A 210 -2.02 -2.57 -8.76
C GLN A 210 -1.28 -1.93 -9.94
N PHE A 211 -0.33 -1.06 -9.63
CA PHE A 211 0.39 -0.20 -10.59
C PHE A 211 1.92 -0.39 -10.49
N THR A 212 2.68 0.12 -11.45
CA THR A 212 4.13 0.30 -11.37
C THR A 212 4.53 1.55 -12.17
N PRO A 213 5.53 2.33 -11.74
CA PRO A 213 5.96 3.53 -12.47
C PRO A 213 6.84 3.25 -13.70
N TRP A 214 7.14 1.98 -14.00
CA TRP A 214 7.93 1.57 -15.18
C TRP A 214 7.11 0.77 -16.18
N LEU A 215 5.85 1.15 -16.40
CA LEU A 215 5.04 0.63 -17.50
C LEU A 215 5.62 1.09 -18.84
N GLU A 216 5.69 0.17 -19.79
CA GLU A 216 6.08 0.48 -21.16
C GLU A 216 4.94 1.25 -21.86
N ARG A 217 5.32 2.13 -22.80
CA ARG A 217 4.37 3.03 -23.48
C ARG A 217 3.22 2.27 -24.15
N ASP A 218 3.52 1.16 -24.81
CA ASP A 218 2.55 0.36 -25.57
C ASP A 218 1.88 -0.74 -24.71
N ASP A 219 2.18 -0.79 -23.40
CA ASP A 219 1.56 -1.77 -22.50
C ASP A 219 0.01 -1.59 -22.48
N PRO A 220 -0.77 -2.67 -22.59
CA PRO A 220 -2.23 -2.60 -22.53
C PRO A 220 -2.78 -1.89 -21.30
N LEU A 221 -2.12 -2.05 -20.14
CA LEU A 221 -2.49 -1.34 -18.93
C LEU A 221 -2.30 0.16 -19.11
N ASN A 222 -1.14 0.59 -19.65
CA ASN A 222 -0.85 2.00 -19.85
C ASN A 222 -1.90 2.69 -20.74
N ARG A 223 -2.32 2.04 -21.84
CA ARG A 223 -3.41 2.53 -22.70
C ARG A 223 -4.75 2.63 -21.98
N ALA A 224 -5.05 1.70 -21.07
CA ALA A 224 -6.27 1.73 -20.27
C ALA A 224 -6.23 2.87 -19.23
N LEU A 225 -5.06 3.18 -18.65
CA LEU A 225 -4.89 4.33 -17.77
C LEU A 225 -5.13 5.64 -18.51
N ASP A 226 -4.58 5.80 -19.72
CA ASP A 226 -4.81 6.98 -20.56
C ASP A 226 -6.31 7.17 -20.84
N ALA A 227 -6.99 6.11 -21.27
CA ALA A 227 -8.43 6.15 -21.55
C ALA A 227 -9.26 6.58 -20.32
N CYS A 228 -8.94 6.08 -19.12
CA CYS A 228 -9.62 6.48 -17.89
C CYS A 228 -9.31 7.93 -17.48
N PHE A 229 -8.04 8.33 -17.60
CA PHE A 229 -7.60 9.68 -17.27
C PHE A 229 -8.28 10.73 -18.16
N GLU A 230 -8.35 10.49 -19.47
CA GLU A 230 -9.06 11.34 -20.44
C GLU A 230 -10.56 11.47 -20.15
N LYS A 231 -11.18 10.45 -19.56
CA LYS A 231 -12.60 10.46 -19.13
C LYS A 231 -12.83 11.13 -17.77
N GLY A 232 -11.75 11.53 -17.10
CA GLY A 232 -11.77 12.13 -15.77
C GLY A 232 -12.09 11.11 -14.66
N ILE A 233 -11.72 9.85 -14.85
CA ILE A 233 -11.81 8.82 -13.79
C ILE A 233 -10.56 8.93 -12.92
N GLY A 234 -10.73 9.02 -11.60
CA GLY A 234 -9.60 9.09 -10.68
C GLY A 234 -8.84 7.77 -10.58
N LEU A 235 -7.51 7.81 -10.59
CA LEU A 235 -6.68 6.60 -10.49
C LEU A 235 -5.89 6.61 -9.18
N ILE A 236 -5.99 5.51 -8.42
CA ILE A 236 -5.39 5.36 -7.09
C ILE A 236 -4.45 4.15 -7.10
N SER A 237 -3.17 4.36 -6.81
CA SER A 237 -2.21 3.26 -6.79
C SER A 237 -2.27 2.45 -5.49
N MET A 238 -2.14 1.13 -5.59
CA MET A 238 -2.02 0.22 -4.44
C MET A 238 -1.03 -0.91 -4.73
N LYS A 239 -0.67 -1.68 -3.70
CA LYS A 239 0.22 -2.87 -3.80
C LYS A 239 1.59 -2.58 -4.42
N GLN A 240 2.06 -1.37 -4.21
CA GLN A 240 3.37 -0.90 -4.65
C GLN A 240 4.48 -1.45 -3.77
N VAL A 241 4.13 -1.71 -2.51
CA VAL A 241 5.09 -1.93 -1.44
C VAL A 241 4.68 -3.17 -0.69
N ALA A 242 5.65 -4.06 -0.52
CA ALA A 242 5.49 -5.18 0.35
C ALA A 242 6.62 -5.28 1.35
N GLY A 243 6.26 -4.89 2.57
CA GLY A 243 6.91 -5.33 3.78
C GLY A 243 8.20 -4.64 4.18
N THR A 244 8.63 -5.07 5.34
CA THR A 244 9.58 -4.47 6.26
C THR A 244 11.03 -4.59 5.77
N PHE A 245 11.74 -3.47 5.62
CA PHE A 245 13.21 -3.48 5.47
C PHE A 245 13.94 -3.90 6.74
N SER A 246 13.29 -3.74 7.89
CA SER A 246 13.71 -4.33 9.15
C SER A 246 12.97 -5.65 9.31
N GLY A 247 13.59 -6.75 8.89
CA GLY A 247 13.13 -8.05 9.35
C GLY A 247 12.93 -7.97 10.87
N TRP A 248 11.72 -8.21 11.35
CA TRP A 248 11.48 -8.33 12.79
C TRP A 248 12.40 -9.40 13.40
N ASP A 249 12.87 -10.31 12.55
CA ASP A 249 13.76 -11.41 12.86
C ASP A 249 15.23 -11.17 12.39
N GLN A 250 15.53 -10.05 11.70
CA GLN A 250 16.85 -9.69 11.16
C GLN A 250 17.12 -8.16 11.19
N PRO A 251 17.16 -7.53 12.37
CA PRO A 251 17.58 -6.12 12.48
C PRO A 251 19.05 -5.97 12.02
N GLY A 252 19.27 -5.14 10.99
CA GLY A 252 20.63 -4.74 10.54
C GLY A 252 20.98 -5.04 9.09
N ILE A 253 20.15 -5.76 8.34
CA ILE A 253 20.29 -5.85 6.88
C ILE A 253 19.44 -4.72 6.30
N ASP A 254 20.09 -3.69 5.74
CA ASP A 254 19.46 -2.76 4.81
C ASP A 254 19.70 -3.31 3.39
N PRO A 255 18.82 -4.19 2.86
CA PRO A 255 19.02 -4.82 1.56
C PRO A 255 18.99 -3.77 0.43
N LEU A 256 18.60 -2.53 0.76
CA LEU A 256 18.45 -1.42 -0.16
C LEU A 256 19.42 -0.27 0.12
N GLY A 257 20.29 -0.37 1.11
CA GLY A 257 21.35 0.60 1.35
C GLY A 257 22.29 0.65 0.15
N GLU A 258 22.64 -0.52 -0.39
CA GLU A 258 23.36 -0.63 -1.66
C GLU A 258 22.56 -0.12 -2.86
N ALA A 259 21.22 -0.24 -2.86
CA ALA A 259 20.37 0.30 -3.90
C ALA A 259 20.31 1.84 -3.85
N ARG A 260 20.25 2.43 -2.65
CA ARG A 260 20.32 3.88 -2.44
C ARG A 260 21.62 4.44 -2.99
N ASP A 261 22.76 3.82 -2.66
CA ASP A 261 24.08 4.29 -3.09
C ASP A 261 24.27 4.19 -4.61
N ARG A 262 23.48 3.35 -5.30
CA ARG A 262 23.47 3.22 -6.77
C ARG A 262 22.50 4.16 -7.48
N VAL A 263 21.59 4.82 -6.76
CA VAL A 263 20.63 5.78 -7.32
C VAL A 263 20.96 7.17 -6.79
N GLY A 264 21.71 7.95 -7.57
CA GLY A 264 22.27 9.24 -7.14
C GLY A 264 21.25 10.18 -6.49
N VAL A 265 20.04 10.29 -7.07
CA VAL A 265 18.97 11.14 -6.51
C VAL A 265 18.49 10.69 -5.12
N LEU A 266 18.52 9.38 -4.82
CA LEU A 266 18.14 8.88 -3.50
C LEU A 266 19.24 9.11 -2.49
N ALA A 267 20.50 8.93 -2.88
CA ALA A 267 21.65 9.23 -2.02
C ALA A 267 21.69 10.74 -1.67
N GLU A 268 21.48 11.62 -2.65
CA GLU A 268 21.42 13.08 -2.45
C GLU A 268 20.30 13.50 -1.49
N LYS A 269 19.12 12.88 -1.61
CA LYS A 269 17.96 13.16 -0.76
C LYS A 269 17.97 12.43 0.58
N GLY A 270 18.90 11.49 0.79
CA GLY A 270 18.91 10.59 1.95
C GLY A 270 17.67 9.68 2.01
N PHE A 271 17.09 9.35 0.86
CA PHE A 271 15.85 8.59 0.77
C PHE A 271 16.07 7.09 0.69
N THR A 272 15.15 6.35 1.28
CA THR A 272 15.02 4.92 1.05
C THR A 272 14.51 4.68 -0.38
N PRO A 273 14.77 3.53 -1.02
CA PRO A 273 14.17 3.29 -2.33
C PRO A 273 12.66 3.12 -2.28
N TYR A 274 12.07 2.90 -1.10
CA TYR A 274 10.63 3.00 -0.90
C TYR A 274 10.13 4.43 -1.15
N GLN A 275 10.80 5.43 -0.55
CA GLN A 275 10.45 6.83 -0.77
C GLN A 275 10.67 7.19 -2.24
N GLY A 276 11.76 6.69 -2.84
CA GLY A 276 12.00 6.78 -4.29
C GLY A 276 10.87 6.18 -5.13
N LEU A 277 10.36 5.00 -4.75
CA LEU A 277 9.26 4.33 -5.46
C LEU A 277 7.98 5.16 -5.39
N LEU A 278 7.66 5.71 -4.22
CA LEU A 278 6.53 6.63 -4.08
C LEU A 278 6.68 7.86 -4.99
N GLN A 279 7.87 8.47 -5.01
CA GLN A 279 8.13 9.61 -5.92
C GLN A 279 8.00 9.22 -7.39
N ALA A 280 8.47 8.04 -7.78
CA ALA A 280 8.33 7.53 -9.13
C ALA A 280 6.85 7.32 -9.51
N ILE A 281 6.03 6.80 -8.59
CA ILE A 281 4.58 6.65 -8.80
C ILE A 281 3.90 8.00 -8.97
N TRP A 282 4.19 8.96 -8.09
CA TRP A 282 3.61 10.30 -8.19
C TRP A 282 4.09 11.07 -9.42
N SER A 283 5.23 10.70 -10.00
CA SER A 283 5.71 11.30 -11.26
C SER A 283 4.79 10.98 -12.44
N ASP A 284 3.94 9.97 -12.32
CA ASP A 284 2.78 9.80 -13.20
C ASP A 284 1.63 10.71 -12.72
N GLU A 285 1.35 11.76 -13.48
CA GLU A 285 0.31 12.74 -13.14
C GLU A 285 -1.09 12.15 -13.13
N ARG A 286 -1.29 10.99 -13.78
CA ARG A 286 -2.59 10.32 -13.82
C ARG A 286 -2.97 9.73 -12.47
N ILE A 287 -1.98 9.46 -11.61
CA ILE A 287 -2.20 8.92 -10.26
C ILE A 287 -2.54 10.04 -9.28
N THR A 288 -3.76 10.01 -8.73
CA THR A 288 -4.24 10.98 -7.74
C THR A 288 -3.61 10.77 -6.37
N THR A 289 -3.63 9.53 -5.87
CA THR A 289 -3.10 9.19 -4.55
C THR A 289 -2.56 7.76 -4.53
N THR A 290 -1.72 7.47 -3.54
CA THR A 290 -1.05 6.18 -3.36
C THR A 290 -1.42 5.58 -2.01
N CYS A 291 -2.15 4.46 -2.05
CA CYS A 291 -2.62 3.73 -0.88
C CYS A 291 -1.48 2.88 -0.30
N VAL A 292 -1.05 3.26 0.91
CA VAL A 292 0.06 2.63 1.62
C VAL A 292 -0.39 2.20 3.00
N SER A 293 -0.14 0.93 3.34
CA SER A 293 -0.22 0.48 4.72
C SER A 293 1.04 0.86 5.50
N MET A 294 0.86 1.72 6.51
CA MET A 294 1.91 2.17 7.43
C MET A 294 1.60 1.61 8.83
N ARG A 295 2.55 0.87 9.40
CA ARG A 295 2.35 0.09 10.64
C ARG A 295 3.00 0.70 11.88
N ASN A 296 3.87 1.67 11.69
CA ASN A 296 4.55 2.35 12.78
C ASN A 296 4.82 3.82 12.40
N THR A 297 5.26 4.60 13.39
CA THR A 297 5.52 6.03 13.23
C THR A 297 6.69 6.34 12.31
N ASP A 298 7.66 5.43 12.16
CA ASP A 298 8.82 5.67 11.29
C ASP A 298 8.42 5.57 9.81
N GLN A 299 7.62 4.55 9.44
CA GLN A 299 7.01 4.46 8.12
C GLN A 299 6.13 5.67 7.81
N ILE A 300 5.34 6.15 8.78
CA ILE A 300 4.55 7.38 8.59
C ILE A 300 5.48 8.56 8.28
N ARG A 301 6.53 8.75 9.08
CA ARG A 301 7.48 9.86 8.94
C ARG A 301 8.22 9.82 7.61
N GLU A 302 8.72 8.65 7.20
CA GLU A 302 9.41 8.45 5.92
C GLU A 302 8.49 8.80 4.74
N ASN A 303 7.27 8.29 4.76
CA ASN A 303 6.34 8.47 3.65
C ASN A 303 5.84 9.92 3.56
N VAL A 304 5.58 10.55 4.71
CA VAL A 304 5.24 11.98 4.80
C VAL A 304 6.38 12.83 4.27
N ALA A 305 7.62 12.55 4.66
CA ALA A 305 8.79 13.27 4.15
C ALA A 305 8.93 13.15 2.62
N ALA A 306 8.62 11.98 2.06
CA ALA A 306 8.67 11.77 0.60
C ALA A 306 7.63 12.61 -0.15
N VAL A 307 6.40 12.73 0.37
CA VAL A 307 5.35 13.58 -0.23
C VAL A 307 5.72 15.06 -0.13
N LEU A 308 6.20 15.50 1.04
CA LEU A 308 6.58 16.90 1.26
C LEU A 308 7.72 17.32 0.34
N ASP A 309 8.75 16.46 0.19
CA ASP A 309 9.81 16.69 -0.77
C ASP A 309 9.30 16.67 -2.21
N TYR A 310 8.39 15.76 -2.57
CA TYR A 310 7.80 15.76 -3.93
C TYR A 310 7.13 17.10 -4.24
N GLY A 311 6.39 17.66 -3.28
CA GLY A 311 5.76 18.98 -3.42
C GLY A 311 6.76 20.13 -3.61
N ALA A 312 7.99 20.00 -3.09
CA ALA A 312 9.04 21.01 -3.19
C ALA A 312 9.95 20.83 -4.42
N SER A 313 10.37 19.59 -4.68
CA SER A 313 11.40 19.20 -5.65
C SER A 313 10.82 18.80 -7.01
N GLY A 314 9.53 18.50 -7.10
CA GLY A 314 8.87 18.06 -8.33
C GLY A 314 9.10 16.58 -8.69
N PRO A 315 8.65 16.15 -9.88
CA PRO A 315 8.70 14.76 -10.31
C PRO A 315 10.12 14.26 -10.61
N LEU A 316 10.31 12.94 -10.49
CA LEU A 316 11.52 12.28 -10.97
C LEU A 316 11.52 12.23 -12.50
N THR A 317 12.70 12.36 -13.10
CA THR A 317 12.90 12.15 -14.53
C THR A 317 12.80 10.67 -14.90
N LEU A 318 12.48 10.35 -16.16
CA LEU A 318 12.47 8.96 -16.65
C LEU A 318 13.81 8.23 -16.42
N SER A 319 14.94 8.94 -16.54
CA SER A 319 16.26 8.36 -16.26
C SER A 319 16.40 7.93 -14.79
N GLN A 320 15.96 8.77 -13.85
CA GLN A 320 15.97 8.46 -12.42
C GLN A 320 15.02 7.29 -12.09
N ILE A 321 13.85 7.24 -12.72
CA ILE A 321 12.90 6.14 -12.56
C ILE A 321 13.52 4.81 -13.07
N HIS A 322 14.23 4.83 -14.20
CA HIS A 322 14.92 3.64 -14.71
C HIS A 322 16.08 3.20 -13.81
N GLN A 323 16.87 4.14 -13.28
CA GLN A 323 17.92 3.82 -12.31
C GLN A 323 17.34 3.16 -11.05
N LEU A 324 16.23 3.70 -10.54
CA LEU A 324 15.50 3.12 -9.41
C LEU A 324 15.00 1.71 -9.74
N ARG A 325 14.37 1.52 -10.90
CA ARG A 325 13.90 0.21 -11.37
C ARG A 325 15.05 -0.81 -11.40
N ASP A 326 16.18 -0.45 -11.97
CA ASP A 326 17.32 -1.36 -12.14
C ASP A 326 17.97 -1.69 -10.77
N ALA A 327 18.05 -0.71 -9.87
CA ALA A 327 18.45 -0.92 -8.49
C ALA A 327 17.49 -1.88 -7.76
N CYS A 328 16.18 -1.65 -7.85
CA CYS A 328 15.14 -2.51 -7.28
C CYS A 328 15.19 -3.96 -7.82
N ARG A 329 15.39 -4.13 -9.13
CA ARG A 329 15.51 -5.45 -9.78
C ARG A 329 16.76 -6.22 -9.31
N SER A 330 17.88 -5.53 -9.11
CA SER A 330 19.13 -6.18 -8.69
C SER A 330 19.10 -6.73 -7.26
N HIS A 331 18.26 -6.18 -6.39
CA HIS A 331 18.17 -6.60 -4.98
C HIS A 331 17.02 -7.59 -4.70
N GLY A 332 16.28 -8.01 -5.73
CA GLY A 332 15.29 -9.08 -5.62
C GLY A 332 14.08 -8.71 -4.75
N MET A 333 13.49 -7.54 -4.98
CA MET A 333 12.21 -7.19 -4.36
C MET A 333 11.17 -8.27 -4.67
N THR A 334 10.64 -8.94 -3.65
CA THR A 334 9.44 -9.78 -3.80
C THR A 334 8.21 -8.89 -3.86
N LEU A 335 8.08 -8.17 -4.97
CA LEU A 335 6.92 -7.37 -5.28
C LEU A 335 6.48 -7.71 -6.69
N CYS A 336 5.24 -8.19 -6.79
CA CYS A 336 4.57 -8.33 -8.07
C CYS A 336 3.99 -6.96 -8.44
N ALA A 337 4.71 -6.19 -9.28
CA ALA A 337 4.36 -4.81 -9.62
C ALA A 337 3.69 -4.65 -10.99
N ASP A 338 3.43 -5.73 -11.72
CA ASP A 338 2.63 -5.68 -12.94
C ASP A 338 2.14 -7.10 -13.29
N CYS A 339 1.41 -7.70 -12.35
CA CYS A 339 1.07 -9.13 -12.43
C CYS A 339 -0.11 -9.39 -13.37
N ASP A 340 0.12 -9.47 -14.67
CA ASP A 340 -0.93 -9.82 -15.64
C ASP A 340 -0.96 -11.33 -16.01
N GLY A 341 -0.22 -12.15 -15.26
CA GLY A 341 -0.03 -13.59 -15.55
C GLY A 341 0.91 -13.89 -16.71
N ARG A 342 1.61 -12.89 -17.29
CA ARG A 342 2.57 -13.11 -18.40
C ARG A 342 3.69 -14.08 -18.05
N CYS A 343 4.11 -14.11 -16.79
CA CYS A 343 5.11 -15.06 -16.30
C CYS A 343 4.60 -16.51 -16.41
N SER A 344 3.39 -16.81 -15.94
CA SER A 344 2.78 -18.14 -16.06
C SER A 344 2.58 -18.57 -17.51
N ARG A 345 2.09 -17.65 -18.37
CA ARG A 345 1.91 -17.92 -19.81
C ARG A 345 3.24 -18.21 -20.51
N ALA A 346 4.26 -17.39 -20.27
CA ALA A 346 5.59 -17.59 -20.84
C ALA A 346 6.24 -18.90 -20.35
N ALA A 347 5.99 -19.27 -19.10
CA ALA A 347 6.50 -20.50 -18.52
C ALA A 347 5.73 -21.76 -18.94
N GLY A 348 4.59 -21.62 -19.63
CA GLY A 348 3.74 -22.74 -20.04
C GLY A 348 3.08 -23.49 -18.88
N THR A 349 2.71 -22.80 -17.80
CA THR A 349 2.14 -23.42 -16.59
C THR A 349 0.77 -22.86 -16.19
N ALA A 350 -0.05 -23.69 -15.57
CA ALA A 350 -1.29 -23.30 -14.91
C ALA A 350 -1.06 -22.69 -13.52
N ALA A 351 0.13 -22.87 -12.94
CA ALA A 351 0.50 -22.28 -11.67
C ALA A 351 0.52 -20.74 -11.79
N PRO A 352 -0.24 -20.00 -10.95
CA PRO A 352 -0.25 -18.55 -11.00
C PRO A 352 1.01 -18.01 -10.32
N LEU A 353 2.15 -18.01 -11.03
CA LEU A 353 3.46 -17.69 -10.48
C LEU A 353 3.50 -16.32 -9.79
N GLY A 354 2.74 -15.36 -10.30
CA GLY A 354 2.57 -14.05 -9.68
C GLY A 354 1.82 -14.09 -8.35
N ASP A 355 0.81 -14.95 -8.21
CA ASP A 355 0.10 -15.15 -6.93
C ASP A 355 0.92 -15.95 -5.94
N LEU A 356 1.61 -17.01 -6.39
CA LEU A 356 2.52 -17.79 -5.53
C LEU A 356 3.59 -16.89 -4.91
N THR A 357 4.25 -16.07 -5.73
CA THR A 357 5.25 -15.11 -5.24
C THR A 357 4.63 -14.00 -4.38
N ARG A 358 3.39 -13.57 -4.67
CA ARG A 358 2.63 -12.65 -3.80
C ARG A 358 2.29 -13.26 -2.43
N TYR A 359 1.96 -14.53 -2.36
CA TYR A 359 1.71 -15.20 -1.08
C TYR A 359 3.00 -15.34 -0.26
N LEU A 360 4.11 -15.63 -0.93
CA LEU A 360 5.44 -15.60 -0.29
C LEU A 360 5.75 -14.22 0.28
N THR A 361 5.47 -13.16 -0.49
CA THR A 361 5.56 -11.78 -0.02
C THR A 361 4.71 -11.53 1.23
N TYR A 362 3.48 -12.06 1.29
CA TYR A 362 2.63 -11.93 2.48
C TYR A 362 3.26 -12.64 3.70
N HIS A 363 3.89 -13.79 3.49
CA HIS A 363 4.56 -14.54 4.55
C HIS A 363 5.85 -13.85 5.04
N GLU A 364 6.81 -13.62 4.15
CA GLU A 364 8.16 -13.15 4.49
C GLU A 364 8.20 -11.64 4.77
N HIS A 365 7.53 -10.84 3.94
CA HIS A 365 7.71 -9.37 3.96
C HIS A 365 6.64 -8.68 4.81
N HIS A 366 5.40 -9.17 4.75
CA HIS A 366 4.34 -8.61 5.56
C HIS A 366 4.18 -9.27 6.94
N GLY A 367 4.80 -10.43 7.17
CA GLY A 367 4.62 -11.21 8.40
C GLY A 367 3.21 -11.81 8.54
N TYR A 368 2.39 -11.81 7.48
CA TYR A 368 1.03 -12.37 7.45
C TYR A 368 1.06 -13.88 7.19
N LYS A 369 1.83 -14.62 8.01
CA LYS A 369 2.16 -16.04 7.78
C LYS A 369 0.92 -16.93 7.62
N SER A 370 -0.07 -16.79 8.53
CA SER A 370 -1.30 -17.60 8.47
C SER A 370 -2.17 -17.28 7.26
N GLU A 371 -2.20 -16.01 6.84
CA GLU A 371 -2.98 -15.59 5.68
C GLU A 371 -2.36 -16.10 4.38
N ALA A 372 -1.03 -16.03 4.27
CA ALA A 372 -0.30 -16.57 3.12
C ALA A 372 -0.56 -18.07 2.93
N ARG A 373 -0.50 -18.85 4.02
CA ARG A 373 -0.82 -20.29 4.00
C ARG A 373 -2.28 -20.56 3.63
N ARG A 374 -3.21 -19.78 4.18
CA ARG A 374 -4.64 -19.89 3.87
C ARG A 374 -4.89 -19.69 2.37
N LEU A 375 -4.35 -18.62 1.79
CA LEU A 375 -4.49 -18.30 0.36
C LEU A 375 -3.81 -19.36 -0.54
N TYR A 376 -2.66 -19.90 -0.13
CA TYR A 376 -2.02 -21.00 -0.83
C TYR A 376 -2.86 -22.29 -0.79
N ALA A 377 -3.46 -22.60 0.37
CA ALA A 377 -4.31 -23.79 0.55
C ALA A 377 -5.63 -23.72 -0.24
N GLU A 378 -6.08 -22.53 -0.64
CA GLU A 378 -7.25 -22.34 -1.51
C GLU A 378 -6.96 -22.66 -2.99
N LEU A 379 -5.68 -22.76 -3.38
CA LEU A 379 -5.30 -23.15 -4.73
C LEU A 379 -5.53 -24.65 -4.97
N SER A 380 -6.02 -24.99 -6.16
CA SER A 380 -6.06 -26.39 -6.61
C SER A 380 -4.67 -27.01 -6.71
N ASP A 381 -4.59 -28.33 -6.73
CA ASP A 381 -3.31 -29.05 -6.90
C ASP A 381 -2.57 -28.62 -8.17
N ALA A 382 -3.30 -28.42 -9.26
CA ALA A 382 -2.75 -27.95 -10.53
C ALA A 382 -2.22 -26.50 -10.46
N GLN A 383 -2.81 -25.65 -9.62
CA GLN A 383 -2.32 -24.28 -9.41
C GLN A 383 -1.13 -24.23 -8.46
N ARG A 384 -0.97 -25.23 -7.58
CA ARG A 384 0.21 -25.37 -6.72
C ARG A 384 1.38 -25.99 -7.47
N ASP A 385 1.12 -26.81 -8.49
CA ASP A 385 2.16 -27.49 -9.26
C ASP A 385 2.78 -26.61 -10.35
N TRP A 386 3.95 -26.05 -10.06
CA TRP A 386 4.77 -25.32 -11.03
C TRP A 386 5.86 -26.19 -11.67
N ARG A 387 5.94 -27.49 -11.36
CA ARG A 387 6.99 -28.37 -11.88
C ARG A 387 6.90 -28.48 -13.40
N GLY A 388 8.05 -28.39 -14.07
CA GLY A 388 8.12 -28.40 -15.53
C GLY A 388 7.88 -27.05 -16.20
N ALA A 389 7.59 -25.98 -15.44
CA ALA A 389 7.49 -24.63 -15.97
C ALA A 389 8.85 -24.10 -16.48
N ASP A 390 8.86 -23.38 -17.60
CA ASP A 390 10.05 -22.67 -18.08
C ASP A 390 10.26 -21.38 -17.25
N LEU A 391 10.98 -21.52 -16.15
CA LEU A 391 11.23 -20.42 -15.21
C LEU A 391 12.15 -19.34 -15.78
N LEU A 392 12.95 -19.64 -16.82
CA LEU A 392 13.76 -18.63 -17.50
C LEU A 392 12.88 -17.76 -18.39
N ALA A 393 11.96 -18.37 -19.16
CA ALA A 393 10.94 -17.63 -19.90
C ALA A 393 10.05 -16.80 -18.96
N ALA A 394 9.67 -17.37 -17.80
CA ALA A 394 8.92 -16.65 -16.77
C ALA A 394 9.65 -15.39 -16.30
N ARG A 395 10.96 -15.50 -16.04
CA ARG A 395 11.81 -14.39 -15.58
C ARG A 395 11.93 -13.30 -16.63
N HIS A 396 12.16 -13.67 -17.90
CA HIS A 396 12.22 -12.70 -19.01
C HIS A 396 10.89 -11.97 -19.24
N ALA A 397 9.77 -12.68 -19.07
CA ALA A 397 8.45 -12.06 -19.19
C ALA A 397 8.10 -11.18 -17.98
N CYS A 398 8.72 -11.37 -16.83
CA CYS A 398 8.39 -10.62 -15.62
C CYS A 398 8.87 -9.16 -15.70
N PRO A 399 7.98 -8.15 -15.52
CA PRO A 399 8.38 -6.73 -15.54
C PRO A 399 9.32 -6.34 -14.40
N ASN A 400 9.45 -7.18 -13.36
CA ASN A 400 10.40 -7.00 -12.27
C ASN A 400 11.57 -7.99 -12.32
N GLY A 401 11.65 -8.83 -13.36
CA GLY A 401 12.73 -9.80 -13.52
C GLY A 401 12.86 -10.80 -12.35
N LEU A 402 11.74 -11.15 -11.70
CA LEU A 402 11.73 -12.02 -10.53
C LEU A 402 12.43 -13.36 -10.82
N ASP A 403 13.27 -13.79 -9.87
CA ASP A 403 13.99 -15.05 -9.96
C ASP A 403 13.12 -16.20 -9.41
N PHE A 404 12.20 -16.68 -10.24
CA PHE A 404 11.28 -17.76 -9.88
C PHE A 404 11.99 -19.05 -9.44
N THR A 405 13.23 -19.29 -9.91
CA THR A 405 14.03 -20.46 -9.53
C THR A 405 14.42 -20.44 -8.04
N LYS A 406 14.53 -19.24 -7.45
CA LYS A 406 14.82 -19.05 -6.02
C LYS A 406 13.55 -18.89 -5.19
N LEU A 407 12.50 -18.31 -5.76
CA LEU A 407 11.29 -17.95 -5.02
C LEU A 407 10.32 -19.12 -4.89
N LEU A 408 10.08 -19.90 -5.96
CA LEU A 408 9.08 -20.97 -5.93
C LEU A 408 9.42 -22.11 -4.96
N PRO A 409 10.69 -22.53 -4.78
CA PRO A 409 11.02 -23.50 -3.72
C PRO A 409 10.64 -23.02 -2.31
N LYS A 410 10.75 -21.70 -2.05
CA LYS A 410 10.32 -21.12 -0.76
C LYS A 410 8.80 -21.08 -0.62
N VAL A 411 8.07 -20.92 -1.72
CA VAL A 411 6.60 -21.01 -1.72
C VAL A 411 6.20 -22.39 -1.19
N ASP A 412 6.79 -23.46 -1.75
CA ASP A 412 6.48 -24.82 -1.33
C ASP A 412 6.93 -25.11 0.11
N ASP A 413 8.11 -24.63 0.53
CA ASP A 413 8.63 -24.87 1.88
C ASP A 413 7.85 -24.11 2.97
N LEU A 414 7.48 -22.85 2.72
CA LEU A 414 6.92 -21.96 3.76
C LEU A 414 5.39 -21.97 3.79
N LEU A 415 4.73 -22.23 2.65
CA LEU A 415 3.28 -22.07 2.50
C LEU A 415 2.49 -23.38 2.46
N ALA A 416 3.13 -24.52 2.14
CA ALA A 416 2.47 -25.82 2.02
C ALA A 416 2.05 -26.43 3.37
#